data_AF-A0A7S0FUF1-F1
#
_entry.id   AF-A0A7S0FUF1-F1
#
_cell.length_a   1.000
_cell.length_b   1.000
_cell.length_c   1.000
_cell.angle_alpha   90.00
_cell.angle_beta   90.00
_cell.angle_gamma   90.00
#
_symmetry.space_group_name_H-M   'P 1'
#
loop_
_entity.id
_entity.type
_entity.pdbx_description
1 polymer ?
#
loop_
_entity_poly.entity_id
_entity_poly.type
_entity_poly.pdbx_seq_one_letter_code
_entity_poly.pdbx_strand_id
1 'polypeptide(L)'
;EELYLNDHELCTLTFNDPTRLVKMYHGIDRITEDGQRRVKVGLKCPKDSESDWGLRHYSKYWPETDFVVTMRHPVWWFESFYNYRSYQHFPIRMHDPLDLIGPCRDDHPGQICAHKISPKEECTSQNVCTDRANFHYPLSRLQKTPMNTTGELELLSGRTMDTMSGLNGRIFLMEVGYLGLEGAEQAQFVRDLSNYLGMEKPLPPFPPHTRAFKYKVEERRHDFIHICDDKFIPVRAELIKAGKASSEWLRDYFLKSNEVIVSQRHIFLDLISKWSIDPCEDVEARP
;
A
#
# COMPACT_ATOMS: atom_id res chain seq x y z
N GLU A 1 25.59 2.80 -7.16
CA GLU A 1 24.55 2.00 -7.83
C GLU A 1 23.44 2.93 -8.33
N GLU A 2 22.97 2.67 -9.54
CA GLU A 2 21.84 3.39 -10.15
C GLU A 2 20.55 2.60 -9.89
N LEU A 3 19.41 3.29 -9.77
CA LEU A 3 18.09 2.69 -9.60
C LEU A 3 17.28 2.87 -10.87
N TYR A 4 16.84 1.77 -11.46
CA TYR A 4 15.86 1.75 -12.55
C TYR A 4 14.49 1.42 -11.98
N LEU A 5 13.53 2.34 -12.12
CA LEU A 5 12.13 2.14 -11.77
C LEU A 5 11.28 2.38 -13.03
N ASN A 6 10.31 1.52 -13.27
CA ASN A 6 9.37 1.73 -14.38
C ASN A 6 8.40 2.87 -14.04
N ASP A 7 8.10 3.74 -15.01
CA ASP A 7 7.18 4.87 -14.84
C ASP A 7 5.71 4.44 -14.69
N HIS A 8 5.41 3.16 -14.91
CA HIS A 8 4.08 2.58 -14.80
C HIS A 8 4.02 1.50 -13.73
N GLU A 9 2.80 1.27 -13.22
CA GLU A 9 2.55 0.12 -12.35
C GLU A 9 2.65 -1.18 -13.15
N LEU A 10 3.41 -2.13 -12.62
CA LEU A 10 3.68 -3.42 -13.25
C LEU A 10 3.27 -4.54 -12.30
N CYS A 11 2.02 -4.99 -12.43
CA CYS A 11 1.42 -5.99 -11.57
C CYS A 11 1.41 -7.41 -12.17
N THR A 12 2.46 -7.79 -12.92
CA THR A 12 2.46 -9.08 -13.65
C THR A 12 2.46 -10.28 -12.71
N LEU A 13 3.01 -10.14 -11.50
CA LEU A 13 3.06 -11.21 -10.50
C LEU A 13 1.67 -11.52 -9.91
N THR A 14 0.86 -10.48 -9.66
CA THR A 14 -0.55 -10.64 -9.29
C THR A 14 -1.34 -11.45 -10.32
N PHE A 15 -0.99 -11.37 -11.61
CA PHE A 15 -1.66 -12.09 -12.71
C PHE A 15 -1.05 -13.45 -13.05
N ASN A 16 -0.18 -13.98 -12.18
CA ASN A 16 0.50 -15.27 -12.40
C ASN A 16 1.31 -15.32 -13.72
N ASP A 17 1.91 -14.18 -14.12
CA ASP A 17 2.81 -14.07 -15.27
C ASP A 17 4.20 -13.52 -14.87
N PRO A 18 4.99 -14.31 -14.11
CA PRO A 18 6.36 -13.92 -13.76
C PRO A 18 7.27 -13.84 -14.99
N THR A 19 6.94 -14.56 -16.07
CA THR A 19 7.79 -14.62 -17.26
C THR A 19 7.88 -13.29 -17.98
N ARG A 20 6.79 -12.51 -17.99
CA ARG A 20 6.77 -11.16 -18.52
C ARG A 20 7.69 -10.23 -17.75
N LEU A 21 7.72 -10.35 -16.41
CA LEU A 21 8.63 -9.58 -15.57
C LEU A 21 10.10 -9.88 -15.92
N VAL A 22 10.43 -11.17 -16.00
CA VAL A 22 11.77 -11.62 -16.39
C VAL A 22 12.14 -11.05 -17.76
N LYS A 23 11.28 -11.16 -18.77
CA LYS A 23 11.57 -10.63 -20.12
C LYS A 23 11.77 -9.11 -20.14
N MET A 24 11.03 -8.36 -19.32
CA MET A 24 11.14 -6.91 -19.26
C MET A 24 12.47 -6.46 -18.65
N TYR A 25 12.94 -7.14 -17.61
CA TYR A 25 14.15 -6.75 -16.89
C TYR A 25 15.41 -7.51 -17.30
N HIS A 26 15.27 -8.58 -18.08
CA HIS A 26 16.39 -9.34 -18.61
C HIS A 26 17.27 -8.43 -19.48
N GLY A 27 18.50 -8.19 -19.03
CA GLY A 27 19.45 -7.32 -19.72
C GLY A 27 19.47 -5.87 -19.22
N ILE A 28 18.52 -5.46 -18.37
CA ILE A 28 18.56 -4.16 -17.66
C ILE A 28 19.52 -4.26 -16.46
N ASP A 29 19.66 -5.46 -15.91
CA ASP A 29 20.67 -5.84 -14.91
C ASP A 29 22.10 -5.86 -15.46
N ARG A 30 22.30 -5.53 -16.75
CA ARG A 30 23.63 -5.47 -17.36
C ARG A 30 24.38 -4.24 -16.85
N ILE A 31 25.37 -4.57 -16.03
CA ILE A 31 26.69 -3.96 -15.94
C ILE A 31 26.89 -2.81 -16.96
N THR A 32 27.16 -1.61 -16.46
CA THR A 32 27.63 -0.46 -17.25
C THR A 32 28.79 -0.86 -18.19
N GLU A 33 29.02 -0.13 -19.29
CA GLU A 33 30.07 -0.47 -20.30
C GLU A 33 31.47 -0.74 -19.68
N ASP A 34 31.73 -0.22 -18.48
CA ASP A 34 32.97 -0.39 -17.72
C ASP A 34 33.08 -1.70 -16.91
N GLY A 35 32.04 -2.55 -16.88
CA GLY A 35 32.11 -3.80 -16.14
C GLY A 35 31.78 -3.69 -14.63
N GLN A 36 31.52 -2.47 -14.09
CA GLN A 36 31.63 -2.25 -12.65
C GLN A 36 30.33 -1.98 -11.88
N ARG A 37 29.27 -1.44 -12.49
CA ARG A 37 28.07 -1.02 -11.73
C ARG A 37 26.86 -1.91 -12.00
N ARG A 38 26.25 -2.39 -10.92
CA ARG A 38 24.93 -3.04 -10.95
C ARG A 38 23.83 -1.98 -10.85
N VAL A 39 22.82 -2.11 -11.70
CA VAL A 39 21.60 -1.31 -11.64
C VAL A 39 20.61 -2.05 -10.74
N LYS A 40 20.13 -1.38 -9.69
CA LYS A 40 19.01 -1.87 -8.88
C LYS A 40 17.72 -1.70 -9.66
N VAL A 41 16.90 -2.73 -9.68
CA VAL A 41 15.62 -2.72 -10.38
C VAL A 41 14.49 -2.63 -9.37
N GLY A 42 13.70 -1.56 -9.47
CA GLY A 42 12.49 -1.37 -8.71
C GLY A 42 11.24 -1.77 -9.50
N LEU A 43 10.26 -2.31 -8.79
CA LEU A 43 8.91 -2.57 -9.27
C LEU A 43 7.92 -1.79 -8.41
N LYS A 44 6.86 -1.26 -9.03
CA LYS A 44 5.70 -0.72 -8.32
C LYS A 44 4.46 -1.52 -8.68
N CYS A 45 3.88 -2.20 -7.70
CA CYS A 45 2.53 -2.75 -7.79
C CYS A 45 1.90 -2.85 -6.40
N PRO A 46 0.91 -2.00 -6.06
CA PRO A 46 0.22 -2.09 -4.78
C PRO A 46 -0.49 -3.43 -4.52
N LYS A 47 -0.87 -4.16 -5.59
CA LYS A 47 -1.61 -5.43 -5.48
C LYS A 47 -0.75 -6.64 -5.15
N ASP A 48 0.56 -6.57 -5.33
CA ASP A 48 1.40 -7.75 -5.15
C ASP A 48 1.51 -8.16 -3.66
N SER A 49 1.43 -7.20 -2.73
CA SER A 49 1.39 -7.49 -1.29
C SER A 49 0.02 -7.99 -0.80
N GLU A 50 -1.05 -7.69 -1.53
CA GLU A 50 -2.41 -8.11 -1.22
C GLU A 50 -2.78 -9.46 -1.84
N SER A 51 -2.05 -9.92 -2.86
CA SER A 51 -2.37 -11.14 -3.61
C SER A 51 -1.49 -12.33 -3.22
N ASP A 52 -2.11 -13.51 -3.15
CA ASP A 52 -1.42 -14.79 -2.94
C ASP A 52 -0.40 -15.06 -4.03
N TRP A 53 -0.77 -14.76 -5.27
CA TRP A 53 0.13 -14.93 -6.40
C TRP A 53 1.34 -14.00 -6.30
N GLY A 54 1.16 -12.71 -6.01
CA GLY A 54 2.28 -11.77 -5.90
C GLY A 54 3.35 -12.25 -4.92
N LEU A 55 2.95 -12.54 -3.68
CA LEU A 55 3.88 -13.01 -2.65
C LEU A 55 4.46 -14.40 -2.95
N ARG A 56 3.69 -15.34 -3.55
CA ARG A 56 4.20 -16.65 -4.00
C ARG A 56 5.30 -16.50 -5.04
N HIS A 57 5.15 -15.56 -5.97
CA HIS A 57 6.18 -15.31 -6.97
C HIS A 57 7.44 -14.70 -6.35
N TYR A 58 7.31 -13.74 -5.44
CA TYR A 58 8.48 -13.21 -4.74
C TYR A 58 9.20 -14.30 -3.94
N SER A 59 8.50 -15.05 -3.11
CA SER A 59 9.09 -16.15 -2.32
C SER A 59 9.83 -17.17 -3.21
N LYS A 60 9.23 -17.53 -4.35
CA LYS A 60 9.78 -18.56 -5.24
C LYS A 60 10.95 -18.07 -6.10
N TYR A 61 10.86 -16.86 -6.65
CA TYR A 61 11.77 -16.39 -7.70
C TYR A 61 12.72 -15.29 -7.25
N TRP A 62 12.32 -14.48 -6.24
CA TRP A 62 13.09 -13.37 -5.70
C TRP A 62 12.95 -13.26 -4.17
N PRO A 63 13.38 -14.28 -3.41
CA PRO A 63 13.17 -14.34 -1.95
C PRO A 63 13.85 -13.19 -1.19
N GLU A 64 14.92 -12.63 -1.75
CA GLU A 64 15.72 -11.55 -1.17
C GLU A 64 15.22 -10.14 -1.58
N THR A 65 14.04 -10.03 -2.20
CA THR A 65 13.50 -8.71 -2.58
C THR A 65 13.17 -7.87 -1.36
N ASP A 66 13.88 -6.75 -1.21
CA ASP A 66 13.54 -5.66 -0.28
C ASP A 66 12.23 -4.99 -0.72
N PHE A 67 11.34 -4.69 0.23
CA PHE A 67 10.06 -4.02 -0.01
C PHE A 67 10.08 -2.57 0.49
N VAL A 68 9.47 -1.66 -0.26
CA VAL A 68 9.07 -0.34 0.25
C VAL A 68 7.55 -0.33 0.31
N VAL A 69 6.99 -0.24 1.52
CA VAL A 69 5.54 -0.26 1.72
C VAL A 69 5.08 1.10 2.21
N THR A 70 4.19 1.71 1.42
CA THR A 70 3.52 2.96 1.76
C THR A 70 2.14 2.67 2.32
N MET A 71 1.81 3.28 3.45
CA MET A 71 0.48 3.24 4.05
C MET A 71 -0.04 4.66 4.26
N ARG A 72 -1.35 4.81 4.41
CA ARG A 72 -1.99 6.09 4.68
C ARG A 72 -3.06 5.89 5.73
N HIS A 73 -3.36 6.92 6.52
CA HIS A 73 -4.52 6.91 7.41
C HIS A 73 -5.77 6.29 6.73
N PRO A 74 -6.40 5.24 7.31
CA PRO A 74 -7.51 4.48 6.70
C PRO A 74 -8.64 5.30 6.08
N VAL A 75 -9.12 6.33 6.78
CA VAL A 75 -10.17 7.25 6.29
C VAL A 75 -9.73 7.95 4.99
N TRP A 76 -8.55 8.57 4.99
CA TRP A 76 -8.00 9.25 3.82
C TRP A 76 -7.57 8.30 2.70
N TRP A 77 -7.15 7.10 3.05
CA TRP A 77 -6.90 6.03 2.09
C TRP A 77 -8.18 5.64 1.35
N PHE A 78 -9.28 5.41 2.08
CA PHE A 78 -10.54 4.97 1.50
C PHE A 78 -11.11 6.01 0.54
N GLU A 79 -11.17 7.29 0.94
CA GLU A 79 -11.61 8.38 0.08
C GLU A 79 -10.77 8.47 -1.20
N SER A 80 -9.44 8.47 -1.05
CA SER A 80 -8.51 8.55 -2.17
C SER A 80 -8.67 7.37 -3.12
N PHE A 81 -8.86 6.16 -2.58
CA PHE A 81 -8.97 4.95 -3.37
C PHE A 81 -10.33 4.84 -4.07
N TYR A 82 -11.42 5.19 -3.38
CA TYR A 82 -12.76 5.28 -3.95
C TYR A 82 -12.80 6.29 -5.10
N ASN A 83 -12.32 7.52 -4.88
CA ASN A 83 -12.31 8.57 -5.90
C ASN A 83 -11.42 8.22 -7.09
N TYR A 84 -10.28 7.54 -6.84
CA TYR A 84 -9.43 7.00 -7.92
C TYR A 84 -10.16 5.95 -8.76
N ARG A 85 -10.86 5.00 -8.12
CA ARG A 85 -11.61 3.93 -8.82
C ARG A 85 -12.78 4.47 -9.63
N SER A 86 -13.57 5.34 -9.02
CA SER A 86 -14.64 6.10 -9.67
C SER A 86 -14.13 6.80 -10.94
N TYR A 87 -12.95 7.43 -10.86
CA TYR A 87 -12.34 8.08 -12.01
C TYR A 87 -11.84 7.12 -13.11
N GLN A 88 -11.19 6.01 -12.75
CA GLN A 88 -10.53 5.09 -13.69
C GLN A 88 -11.52 4.24 -14.50
N HIS A 89 -12.67 3.88 -13.93
CA HIS A 89 -13.61 2.93 -14.54
C HIS A 89 -14.90 3.58 -15.03
N PHE A 90 -14.92 4.91 -15.16
CA PHE A 90 -16.00 5.64 -15.79
C PHE A 90 -16.36 5.04 -17.18
N PRO A 91 -17.66 4.85 -17.50
CA PRO A 91 -18.85 5.36 -16.80
C PRO A 91 -19.45 4.43 -15.75
N ILE A 92 -18.74 3.38 -15.32
CA ILE A 92 -19.25 2.45 -14.31
C ILE A 92 -19.33 3.16 -12.96
N ARG A 93 -20.55 3.30 -12.45
CA ARG A 93 -20.80 3.92 -11.15
C ARG A 93 -20.32 3.00 -10.02
N MET A 94 -19.56 3.56 -9.09
CA MET A 94 -19.21 2.89 -7.84
C MET A 94 -20.46 2.67 -6.97
N HIS A 95 -20.48 1.59 -6.19
CA HIS A 95 -21.48 1.43 -5.13
C HIS A 95 -21.44 2.58 -4.12
N ASP A 96 -22.56 2.81 -3.43
CA ASP A 96 -22.58 3.75 -2.31
C ASP A 96 -21.56 3.30 -1.25
N PRO A 97 -20.73 4.20 -0.70
CA PRO A 97 -19.77 3.85 0.34
C PRO A 97 -20.35 3.09 1.54
N LEU A 98 -21.64 3.30 1.87
CA LEU A 98 -22.31 2.55 2.93
C LEU A 98 -22.46 1.05 2.59
N ASP A 99 -22.59 0.70 1.31
CA ASP A 99 -22.64 -0.69 0.84
C ASP A 99 -21.26 -1.37 0.84
N LEU A 100 -20.19 -0.58 1.00
CA LEU A 100 -18.79 -1.02 1.00
C LEU A 100 -18.22 -1.28 2.40
N ILE A 101 -19.06 -1.22 3.45
CA ILE A 101 -18.67 -1.55 4.82
C ILE A 101 -18.50 -3.06 4.96
N GLY A 102 -17.34 -3.48 5.44
CA GLY A 102 -16.97 -4.87 5.69
C GLY A 102 -16.05 -5.44 4.59
N PRO A 103 -16.04 -6.78 4.42
CA PRO A 103 -15.22 -7.44 3.41
C PRO A 103 -15.68 -7.12 1.99
N CYS A 104 -14.77 -7.23 1.04
CA CYS A 104 -15.08 -7.01 -0.37
C CYS A 104 -15.94 -8.19 -0.87
N ARG A 105 -17.10 -7.89 -1.48
CA ARG A 105 -18.09 -8.91 -1.85
C ARG A 105 -17.64 -9.84 -3.00
N ASP A 106 -16.64 -9.42 -3.76
CA ASP A 106 -16.14 -10.10 -4.97
C ASP A 106 -14.69 -10.61 -4.81
N ASP A 107 -14.27 -10.96 -3.59
CA ASP A 107 -12.90 -11.39 -3.25
C ASP A 107 -12.52 -12.76 -3.86
N HIS A 108 -12.41 -12.82 -5.18
CA HIS A 108 -11.50 -13.75 -5.84
C HIS A 108 -10.15 -13.06 -5.98
N PRO A 109 -9.15 -13.36 -5.12
CA PRO A 109 -7.81 -12.79 -5.20
C PRO A 109 -7.17 -13.13 -6.55
N GLY A 110 -7.24 -12.19 -7.49
CA GLY A 110 -6.73 -12.34 -8.86
C GLY A 110 -7.77 -12.16 -9.97
N GLN A 111 -9.07 -12.26 -9.68
CA GLN A 111 -10.12 -11.83 -10.61
C GLN A 111 -10.45 -10.37 -10.34
N ILE A 112 -9.66 -9.47 -10.92
CA ILE A 112 -10.27 -8.22 -11.36
C ILE A 112 -11.37 -8.64 -12.31
N CYS A 113 -12.55 -8.07 -12.19
CA CYS A 113 -13.65 -8.27 -13.15
C CYS A 113 -13.35 -7.73 -14.56
N ALA A 114 -12.07 -7.62 -14.91
CA ALA A 114 -11.53 -7.03 -16.11
C ALA A 114 -11.82 -7.85 -17.36
N HIS A 115 -12.12 -9.17 -17.30
CA HIS A 115 -12.09 -9.94 -18.55
C HIS A 115 -13.16 -11.00 -18.82
N LYS A 116 -13.90 -11.56 -17.85
CA LYS A 116 -14.84 -12.67 -18.18
C LYS A 116 -16.04 -12.80 -17.24
N ILE A 117 -16.78 -11.72 -17.03
CA ILE A 117 -18.08 -11.86 -16.36
C ILE A 117 -19.16 -11.59 -17.40
N SER A 118 -20.13 -12.50 -17.41
CA SER A 118 -21.32 -12.38 -18.23
C SER A 118 -21.98 -11.00 -18.03
N PRO A 119 -22.80 -10.51 -18.97
CA PRO A 119 -23.46 -9.20 -18.86
C PRO A 119 -24.37 -8.99 -17.63
N LYS A 120 -24.44 -9.93 -16.69
CA LYS A 120 -25.41 -9.96 -15.58
C LYS A 120 -24.81 -9.88 -14.17
N GLU A 121 -23.49 -9.99 -14.00
CA GLU A 121 -22.85 -9.82 -12.68
C GLU A 121 -22.02 -8.54 -12.71
N GLU A 122 -22.65 -7.46 -12.25
CA GLU A 122 -22.06 -6.13 -12.16
C GLU A 122 -21.02 -6.10 -11.03
N CYS A 123 -19.74 -6.20 -11.38
CA CYS A 123 -18.65 -5.88 -10.46
C CYS A 123 -18.53 -4.37 -10.23
N THR A 124 -19.43 -3.82 -9.44
CA THR A 124 -19.57 -2.38 -9.21
C THR A 124 -18.78 -1.90 -7.98
N SER A 125 -18.28 -2.82 -7.15
CA SER A 125 -17.41 -2.49 -6.00
C SER A 125 -15.98 -2.13 -6.41
N GLN A 126 -15.50 -2.62 -7.55
CA GLN A 126 -14.14 -2.42 -8.07
C GLN A 126 -13.03 -2.68 -7.03
N ASN A 127 -13.27 -3.64 -6.13
CA ASN A 127 -12.43 -4.01 -4.99
C ASN A 127 -12.22 -2.88 -3.96
N VAL A 128 -13.15 -1.92 -3.84
CA VAL A 128 -13.15 -0.93 -2.75
C VAL A 128 -14.06 -1.45 -1.64
N CYS A 129 -13.53 -1.60 -0.42
CA CYS A 129 -14.28 -1.95 0.77
C CYS A 129 -13.48 -1.53 2.02
N THR A 130 -14.14 -1.44 3.18
CA THR A 130 -13.46 -1.01 4.42
C THR A 130 -12.50 -2.07 4.98
N ASP A 131 -12.74 -3.37 4.77
CA ASP A 131 -11.84 -4.44 5.27
C ASP A 131 -10.42 -4.33 4.70
N ARG A 132 -10.27 -3.78 3.49
CA ARG A 132 -8.95 -3.53 2.89
C ARG A 132 -8.12 -2.46 3.59
N ALA A 133 -8.72 -1.67 4.48
CA ALA A 133 -7.98 -0.75 5.33
C ALA A 133 -7.30 -1.44 6.53
N ASN A 134 -7.53 -2.74 6.74
CA ASN A 134 -6.79 -3.56 7.70
C ASN A 134 -5.37 -3.85 7.17
N PHE A 135 -4.50 -2.82 7.08
CA PHE A 135 -3.17 -2.94 6.46
C PHE A 135 -2.26 -3.98 7.13
N HIS A 136 -2.48 -4.26 8.41
CA HIS A 136 -1.78 -5.31 9.13
C HIS A 136 -2.06 -6.72 8.55
N TYR A 137 -3.20 -6.95 7.90
CA TYR A 137 -3.48 -8.20 7.21
C TYR A 137 -2.44 -8.46 6.11
N PRO A 138 -2.39 -7.72 4.98
CA PRO A 138 -1.42 -8.03 3.92
C PRO A 138 0.04 -7.98 4.41
N LEU A 139 0.36 -7.13 5.39
CA LEU A 139 1.71 -7.06 5.97
C LEU A 139 2.11 -8.32 6.77
N SER A 140 1.18 -8.93 7.51
CA SER A 140 1.46 -10.15 8.30
C SER A 140 1.96 -11.31 7.43
N ARG A 141 1.57 -11.32 6.15
CA ARG A 141 1.96 -12.32 5.14
C ARG A 141 3.43 -12.27 4.77
N LEU A 142 4.11 -11.15 5.05
CA LEU A 142 5.54 -10.98 4.85
C LEU A 142 6.37 -11.64 5.97
N GLN A 143 5.72 -12.26 6.95
CA GLN A 143 6.34 -13.08 8.01
C GLN A 143 7.41 -12.37 8.84
N LYS A 144 7.27 -11.06 9.04
CA LYS A 144 8.20 -10.32 9.89
C LYS A 144 7.88 -10.43 11.38
N THR A 145 6.82 -11.17 11.74
CA THR A 145 6.46 -11.47 13.12
C THR A 145 6.23 -12.96 13.30
N PRO A 146 6.42 -13.50 14.53
CA PRO A 146 6.16 -14.90 14.80
C PRO A 146 4.68 -15.32 14.71
N MET A 147 3.73 -14.39 14.87
CA MET A 147 2.28 -14.67 14.85
C MET A 147 1.85 -15.80 15.80
N ASN A 148 2.48 -15.88 16.98
CA ASN A 148 2.32 -17.01 17.91
C ASN A 148 1.73 -16.63 19.28
N THR A 149 1.37 -15.36 19.48
CA THR A 149 0.72 -14.90 20.71
C THR A 149 -0.77 -14.68 20.49
N THR A 150 -1.58 -14.95 21.51
CA THR A 150 -3.04 -14.74 21.44
C THR A 150 -3.39 -13.30 21.09
N GLY A 151 -2.74 -12.31 21.71
CA GLY A 151 -3.00 -10.89 21.43
C GLY A 151 -2.67 -10.49 19.98
N GLU A 152 -1.63 -11.07 19.38
CA GLU A 152 -1.31 -10.81 17.97
C GLU A 152 -2.38 -11.41 17.05
N LEU A 153 -2.78 -12.65 17.32
CA LEU A 153 -3.78 -13.37 16.53
C LEU A 153 -5.18 -12.75 16.64
N GLU A 154 -5.53 -12.18 17.80
CA GLU A 154 -6.78 -11.43 17.98
C GLU A 154 -6.84 -10.19 17.08
N LEU A 155 -5.75 -9.42 16.99
CA LEU A 155 -5.65 -8.29 16.07
C LEU A 155 -5.79 -8.74 14.61
N LEU A 156 -5.23 -9.91 14.26
CA LEU A 156 -5.35 -10.51 12.94
C LEU A 156 -6.72 -11.19 12.70
N SER A 157 -7.70 -11.01 13.59
CA SER A 157 -9.03 -11.66 13.54
C SER A 157 -8.97 -13.19 13.37
N GLY A 158 -7.96 -13.82 13.99
CA GLY A 158 -7.71 -15.26 13.87
C GLY A 158 -7.31 -15.72 12.46
N ARG A 159 -7.09 -14.81 11.51
CA ARG A 159 -6.63 -15.13 10.17
C ARG A 159 -5.16 -15.52 10.23
N THR A 160 -4.88 -16.82 10.33
CA THR A 160 -3.59 -17.37 9.90
C THR A 160 -3.60 -17.39 8.38
N MET A 161 -3.32 -16.25 7.74
CA MET A 161 -3.20 -16.23 6.29
C MET A 161 -2.08 -17.17 5.87
N ASP A 162 -2.26 -17.84 4.72
CA ASP A 162 -1.26 -18.74 4.14
C ASP A 162 0.12 -18.10 4.24
N THR A 163 0.91 -18.64 5.16
CA THR A 163 2.20 -18.06 5.52
C THR A 163 3.13 -18.27 4.33
N MET A 164 3.56 -17.17 3.71
CA MET A 164 4.48 -17.20 2.58
C MET A 164 5.93 -17.42 3.02
N SER A 165 6.31 -18.67 3.26
CA SER A 165 7.68 -18.99 3.71
C SER A 165 8.71 -18.56 2.67
N GLY A 166 9.87 -18.08 3.11
CA GLY A 166 11.02 -17.79 2.24
C GLY A 166 11.12 -16.36 1.72
N LEU A 167 10.36 -15.40 2.26
CA LEU A 167 10.60 -13.97 2.02
C LEU A 167 11.59 -13.41 3.04
N ASN A 168 12.84 -13.27 2.63
CA ASN A 168 13.95 -12.82 3.48
C ASN A 168 14.26 -11.33 3.35
N GLY A 169 13.75 -10.66 2.30
CA GLY A 169 13.97 -9.24 2.10
C GLY A 169 13.47 -8.37 3.24
N ARG A 170 14.12 -7.22 3.43
CA ARG A 170 13.76 -6.23 4.45
C ARG A 170 12.54 -5.43 4.00
N ILE A 171 11.99 -4.64 4.92
CA ILE A 171 10.85 -3.77 4.64
C ILE A 171 11.19 -2.36 5.11
N PHE A 172 11.14 -1.40 4.20
CA PHE A 172 11.06 0.01 4.57
C PHE A 172 9.58 0.41 4.59
N LEU A 173 9.07 0.63 5.80
CA LEU A 173 7.69 0.98 6.04
C LEU A 173 7.57 2.49 6.17
N MET A 174 6.62 3.10 5.47
CA MET A 174 6.38 4.54 5.55
C MET A 174 4.89 4.88 5.54
N GLU A 175 4.54 5.92 6.28
CA GLU A 175 3.23 6.55 6.23
C GLU A 175 3.28 7.76 5.28
N VAL A 176 2.24 7.99 4.49
CA VAL A 176 2.22 9.03 3.43
C VAL A 176 2.43 10.44 3.98
N GLY A 177 2.15 10.68 5.26
CA GLY A 177 2.46 11.92 5.99
C GLY A 177 3.95 12.29 5.98
N TYR A 178 4.89 11.34 5.77
CA TYR A 178 6.30 11.67 5.53
C TYR A 178 6.49 12.61 4.33
N LEU A 179 5.61 12.54 3.33
CA LEU A 179 5.68 13.40 2.14
C LEU A 179 5.29 14.85 2.44
N GLY A 180 4.64 15.10 3.57
CA GLY A 180 4.31 16.44 4.07
C GLY A 180 5.36 17.03 5.02
N LEU A 181 6.42 16.28 5.37
CA LEU A 181 7.50 16.82 6.20
C LEU A 181 8.31 17.87 5.44
N GLU A 182 8.88 18.80 6.19
CA GLU A 182 9.71 19.88 5.67
C GLU A 182 11.08 19.93 6.37
N GLY A 183 12.00 20.70 5.81
CA GLY A 183 13.28 21.01 6.43
C GLY A 183 14.13 19.78 6.80
N ALA A 184 14.59 19.74 8.05
CA ALA A 184 15.52 18.72 8.54
C ALA A 184 14.90 17.31 8.59
N GLU A 185 13.60 17.22 8.91
CA GLU A 185 12.88 15.95 9.02
C GLU A 185 12.69 15.31 7.65
N GLN A 186 12.32 16.10 6.63
CA GLN A 186 12.24 15.63 5.26
C GLN A 186 13.61 15.18 4.75
N ALA A 187 14.65 15.98 5.02
CA ALA A 187 16.01 15.64 4.62
C ALA A 187 16.50 14.34 5.28
N GLN A 188 16.13 14.09 6.54
CA GLN A 188 16.45 12.83 7.22
C GLN A 188 15.68 11.65 6.62
N PHE A 189 14.40 11.81 6.34
CA PHE A 189 13.60 10.78 5.67
C PHE A 189 14.19 10.36 4.32
N VAL A 190 14.57 11.32 3.48
CA VAL A 190 15.21 11.08 2.18
C VAL A 190 16.54 10.35 2.35
N ARG A 191 17.35 10.72 3.35
CA ARG A 191 18.61 10.02 3.67
C ARG A 191 18.37 8.57 4.08
N ASP A 192 17.43 8.33 4.99
CA ASP A 192 17.13 6.98 5.49
C ASP A 192 16.62 6.07 4.38
N LEU A 193 15.75 6.56 3.49
CA LEU A 193 15.29 5.81 2.33
C LEU A 193 16.42 5.54 1.33
N SER A 194 17.28 6.53 1.08
CA SER A 194 18.47 6.37 0.22
C SER A 194 19.41 5.29 0.76
N ASN A 195 19.65 5.32 2.07
CA ASN A 195 20.48 4.33 2.77
C ASN A 195 19.86 2.93 2.72
N TYR A 196 18.54 2.83 2.95
CA TYR A 196 17.81 1.57 2.85
C TYR A 196 17.97 0.93 1.46
N LEU A 197 17.78 1.75 0.41
CA LEU A 197 17.93 1.35 -0.99
C LEU A 197 19.39 1.14 -1.40
N GLY A 198 20.36 1.44 -0.52
CA GLY A 198 21.80 1.34 -0.80
C GLY A 198 22.24 2.21 -1.97
N MET A 199 21.69 3.42 -2.07
CA MET A 199 22.03 4.37 -3.11
C MET A 199 23.38 5.04 -2.81
N GLU A 200 24.26 5.15 -3.80
CA GLU A 200 25.53 5.89 -3.67
C GLU A 200 25.30 7.41 -3.66
N LYS A 201 24.33 7.87 -4.46
CA LYS A 201 23.89 9.26 -4.50
C LYS A 201 22.56 9.34 -3.76
N PRO A 202 22.39 10.31 -2.84
CA PRO A 202 21.11 10.52 -2.18
C PRO A 202 20.00 10.70 -3.21
N LEU A 203 18.81 10.19 -2.89
CA LEU A 203 17.61 10.49 -3.65
C LEU A 203 17.38 12.02 -3.68
N PRO A 204 16.84 12.56 -4.78
CA PRO A 204 16.43 13.95 -4.80
C PRO A 204 15.35 14.19 -3.73
N PRO A 205 15.21 15.42 -3.22
CA PRO A 205 14.08 15.80 -2.38
C PRO A 205 12.77 15.46 -3.09
N PHE A 206 11.77 15.02 -2.32
CA PHE A 206 10.45 14.81 -2.89
C PHE A 206 9.91 16.15 -3.42
N PRO A 207 9.32 16.17 -4.63
CA PRO A 207 8.66 17.37 -5.09
C PRO A 207 7.56 17.75 -4.09
N PRO A 208 7.26 19.05 -3.92
CA PRO A 208 6.12 19.47 -3.12
C PRO A 208 4.90 18.67 -3.54
N HIS A 209 4.17 18.12 -2.58
CA HIS A 209 2.97 17.35 -2.86
C HIS A 209 1.89 18.29 -3.43
N THR A 210 1.98 18.61 -4.72
CA THR A 210 0.97 19.44 -5.38
C THR A 210 -0.30 18.59 -5.53
N ARG A 211 -1.36 18.96 -4.79
CA ARG A 211 -2.69 18.31 -4.88
C ARG A 211 -3.34 18.43 -6.26
N ALA A 212 -2.67 19.06 -7.23
CA ALA A 212 -3.16 19.23 -8.57
C ALA A 212 -3.03 17.95 -9.40
N PHE A 213 -3.51 16.81 -8.88
CA PHE A 213 -3.99 15.77 -9.76
C PHE A 213 -5.26 16.33 -10.42
N LYS A 214 -5.06 17.04 -11.53
CA LYS A 214 -6.17 17.59 -12.32
C LYS A 214 -6.83 16.40 -13.00
N TYR A 215 -7.88 15.88 -12.37
CA TYR A 215 -8.84 15.03 -13.05
C TYR A 215 -9.29 15.79 -14.30
N LYS A 216 -8.96 15.27 -15.47
CA LYS A 216 -9.14 16.00 -16.74
C LYS A 216 -10.61 16.22 -17.11
N VAL A 217 -11.53 15.63 -16.35
CA VAL A 217 -12.95 15.58 -16.69
C VAL A 217 -13.73 16.09 -15.50
N GLU A 218 -14.08 17.39 -15.56
CA GLU A 218 -14.82 18.10 -14.51
C GLU A 218 -16.19 17.46 -14.24
N GLU A 219 -16.80 16.90 -15.29
CA GLU A 219 -18.04 16.13 -15.21
C GLU A 219 -17.96 14.96 -14.21
N ARG A 220 -16.76 14.48 -13.81
CA ARG A 220 -16.61 13.32 -12.92
C ARG A 220 -16.62 13.66 -11.42
N ARG A 221 -16.55 14.95 -11.06
CA ARG A 221 -16.43 15.35 -9.65
C ARG A 221 -17.68 15.08 -8.82
N HIS A 222 -18.85 14.93 -9.45
CA HIS A 222 -20.09 14.67 -8.73
C HIS A 222 -20.18 13.23 -8.17
N ASP A 223 -19.39 12.30 -8.71
CA ASP A 223 -19.28 10.92 -8.22
C ASP A 223 -18.22 10.76 -7.13
N PHE A 224 -17.43 11.82 -6.85
CA PHE A 224 -16.45 11.78 -5.77
C PHE A 224 -17.14 11.96 -4.44
N ILE A 225 -16.62 11.24 -3.47
CA ILE A 225 -17.06 11.38 -2.09
C ILE A 225 -16.14 12.36 -1.38
N HIS A 226 -16.73 13.11 -0.46
CA HIS A 226 -16.02 13.79 0.59
C HIS A 226 -16.27 13.00 1.87
N ILE A 227 -15.28 12.22 2.32
CA ILE A 227 -15.50 11.18 3.35
C ILE A 227 -15.92 11.76 4.70
N CYS A 228 -15.70 13.06 4.94
CA CYS A 228 -16.13 13.75 6.14
C CYS A 228 -17.59 14.19 6.15
N ASP A 229 -18.36 13.95 5.07
CA ASP A 229 -19.80 14.20 5.10
C ASP A 229 -20.48 13.30 6.17
N ASP A 230 -21.50 13.82 6.86
CA ASP A 230 -22.16 13.14 7.98
C ASP A 230 -22.72 11.76 7.62
N LYS A 231 -23.21 11.59 6.39
CA LYS A 231 -23.72 10.31 5.90
C LYS A 231 -22.68 9.18 5.91
N PHE A 232 -21.39 9.52 5.95
CA PHE A 232 -20.29 8.55 5.95
C PHE A 232 -19.71 8.29 7.35
N ILE A 233 -20.31 8.83 8.42
CA ILE A 233 -19.94 8.47 9.81
C ILE A 233 -19.84 6.93 10.00
N PRO A 234 -20.79 6.10 9.52
CA PRO A 234 -20.68 4.64 9.66
C PRO A 234 -19.47 4.05 8.94
N VAL A 235 -19.12 4.57 7.77
CA VAL A 235 -17.94 4.13 7.00
C VAL A 235 -16.66 4.48 7.74
N ARG A 236 -16.55 5.73 8.24
CA ARG A 236 -15.39 6.18 9.02
C ARG A 236 -15.23 5.38 10.30
N ALA A 237 -16.31 5.08 11.02
CA ALA A 237 -16.26 4.27 12.23
C ALA A 237 -15.60 2.90 11.99
N GLU A 238 -15.96 2.20 10.91
CA GLU A 238 -15.32 0.91 10.57
C GLU A 238 -13.85 1.09 10.14
N LEU A 239 -13.53 2.15 9.40
CA LEU A 239 -12.15 2.46 9.00
C LEU A 239 -11.26 2.82 10.20
N ILE A 240 -11.78 3.53 11.20
CA ILE A 240 -11.06 3.85 12.45
C ILE A 240 -10.81 2.60 13.28
N LYS A 241 -11.79 1.69 13.36
CA LYS A 241 -11.60 0.39 13.98
C LYS A 241 -10.46 -0.40 13.31
N ALA A 242 -10.44 -0.46 11.97
CA ALA A 242 -9.35 -1.06 11.21
C ALA A 242 -8.00 -0.36 11.43
N GLY A 243 -8.02 0.97 11.52
CA GLY A 243 -6.85 1.81 11.78
C GLY A 243 -6.23 1.57 13.15
N LYS A 244 -7.06 1.51 14.19
CA LYS A 244 -6.66 1.19 15.54
C LYS A 244 -6.01 -0.19 15.63
N ALA A 245 -6.65 -1.23 15.09
CA ALA A 245 -6.08 -2.58 15.09
C ALA A 245 -4.75 -2.63 14.33
N SER A 246 -4.68 -1.97 13.17
CA SER A 246 -3.46 -1.89 12.37
C SER A 246 -2.32 -1.18 13.11
N SER A 247 -2.58 -0.03 13.74
CA SER A 247 -1.55 0.74 14.42
C SER A 247 -1.04 0.05 15.70
N GLU A 248 -1.93 -0.62 16.44
CA GLU A 248 -1.58 -1.47 17.58
C GLU A 248 -0.69 -2.63 17.13
N TRP A 249 -1.08 -3.38 16.09
CA TRP A 249 -0.28 -4.50 15.60
C TRP A 249 1.10 -4.06 15.08
N LEU A 250 1.14 -2.95 14.33
CA LEU A 250 2.39 -2.39 13.82
C LEU A 250 3.34 -2.04 14.95
N ARG A 251 2.87 -1.30 15.96
CA ARG A 251 3.67 -0.86 17.10
C ARG A 251 4.15 -2.02 17.96
N ASP A 252 3.24 -2.94 18.29
CA ASP A 252 3.44 -3.93 19.34
C ASP A 252 4.04 -5.24 18.81
N TYR A 253 4.02 -5.47 17.49
CA TYR A 253 4.54 -6.69 16.87
C TYR A 253 5.46 -6.39 15.68
N PHE A 254 4.95 -5.79 14.61
CA PHE A 254 5.67 -5.70 13.33
C PHE A 254 6.99 -4.92 13.43
N LEU A 255 6.95 -3.76 14.07
CA LEU A 255 8.11 -2.89 14.26
C LEU A 255 9.13 -3.41 15.30
N LYS A 256 8.89 -4.58 15.91
CA LYS A 256 9.89 -5.27 16.76
C LYS A 256 10.85 -6.12 15.93
N SER A 257 10.50 -6.43 14.68
CA SER A 257 11.41 -7.07 13.75
C SER A 257 12.58 -6.16 13.40
N ASN A 258 13.79 -6.71 13.38
CA ASN A 258 14.98 -6.00 12.89
C ASN A 258 15.00 -5.84 11.37
N GLU A 259 14.12 -6.55 10.65
CA GLU A 259 13.98 -6.45 9.19
C GLU A 259 12.99 -5.36 8.76
N VAL A 260 12.23 -4.80 9.71
CA VAL A 260 11.28 -3.70 9.45
C VAL A 260 11.92 -2.38 9.87
N ILE A 261 12.17 -1.53 8.87
CA ILE A 261 12.86 -0.26 8.98
C ILE A 261 11.87 0.88 8.78
N VAL A 262 11.95 1.89 9.64
CA VAL A 262 11.23 3.16 9.51
C VAL A 262 12.20 4.30 9.72
N SER A 263 12.02 5.41 8.98
CA SER A 263 12.76 6.65 9.23
C SER A 263 12.22 7.32 10.49
N GLN A 264 13.08 7.92 11.33
CA GLN A 264 12.66 8.76 12.47
C GLN A 264 11.48 8.15 13.26
N ARG A 265 11.72 7.01 13.92
CA ARG A 265 10.67 6.15 14.52
C ARG A 265 9.62 6.88 15.35
N HIS A 266 9.98 7.94 16.08
CA HIS A 266 9.02 8.73 16.86
C HIS A 266 7.97 9.43 15.98
N ILE A 267 8.36 9.98 14.82
CA ILE A 267 7.43 10.56 13.84
C ILE A 267 6.53 9.47 13.27
N PHE A 268 7.08 8.29 12.94
CA PHE A 268 6.26 7.17 12.45
C PHE A 268 5.17 6.80 13.45
N LEU A 269 5.56 6.65 14.72
CA LEU A 269 4.66 6.28 15.80
C LEU A 269 3.59 7.34 16.05
N ASP A 270 3.94 8.63 15.98
CA ASP A 270 2.98 9.73 16.05
C ASP A 270 1.95 9.63 14.90
N LEU A 271 2.41 9.48 13.66
CA LEU A 271 1.55 9.38 12.47
C LEU A 271 0.56 8.22 12.56
N ILE A 272 1.02 7.02 12.96
CA ILE A 272 0.12 5.85 13.05
C ILE A 272 -0.76 5.88 14.31
N SER A 273 -0.36 6.59 15.37
CA SER A 273 -1.20 6.72 16.58
C SER A 273 -2.52 7.42 16.28
N LYS A 274 -2.48 8.38 15.35
CA LYS A 274 -3.63 9.14 14.86
C LYS A 274 -4.64 8.28 14.10
N TRP A 275 -4.28 7.07 13.64
CA TRP A 275 -5.20 6.17 12.93
C TRP A 275 -6.37 5.65 13.78
N SER A 276 -6.32 5.89 15.09
CA SER A 276 -7.40 5.56 16.03
C SER A 276 -8.39 6.72 16.26
N ILE A 277 -8.18 7.87 15.61
CA ILE A 277 -8.96 9.10 15.78
C ILE A 277 -9.62 9.43 14.44
N ASP A 278 -10.90 9.81 14.44
CA ASP A 278 -11.57 10.27 13.21
C ASP A 278 -10.99 11.63 12.78
N PRO A 279 -10.26 11.70 11.65
CA PRO A 279 -9.58 12.92 11.24
C PRO A 279 -10.57 13.98 10.69
N CYS A 280 -11.86 13.65 10.56
CA CYS A 280 -12.90 14.60 10.18
C CYS A 280 -13.43 15.41 11.37
N GLU A 281 -13.31 14.88 12.58
CA GLU A 281 -13.71 15.54 13.84
C GLU A 281 -12.59 16.38 14.44
N ASP A 282 -11.33 16.01 14.16
CA ASP A 282 -10.16 16.77 14.56
C ASP A 282 -9.90 17.91 13.55
N VAL A 283 -10.17 19.14 13.99
CA VAL A 283 -9.99 20.35 13.18
C VAL A 283 -8.52 20.57 12.80
N GLU A 284 -7.58 20.06 13.61
CA GLU A 284 -6.13 20.16 13.36
C GLU A 284 -5.61 19.01 12.45
N ALA A 285 -6.33 17.90 12.32
CA ALA A 285 -5.92 16.75 11.51
C ALA A 285 -6.38 16.81 10.04
N ARG A 286 -7.09 17.86 9.63
CA ARG A 286 -7.45 18.07 8.23
C ARG A 286 -6.19 18.38 7.42
N PRO A 287 -5.79 17.52 6.47
CA PRO A 287 -4.56 17.72 5.72
C PRO A 287 -4.62 18.97 4.84
#